data_AF-A0A8T0BUS2-F1
#
_entry.id   AF-A0A8T0BUS2-F1
#
_cell.length_a   1.000
_cell.length_b   1.000
_cell.length_c   1.000
_cell.angle_alpha   90.00
_cell.angle_beta   90.00
_cell.angle_gamma   90.00
#
_symmetry.space_group_name_H-M   'P 1'
#
loop_
_entity.id
_entity.type
_entity.pdbx_description
1 polymer ?
#
loop_
_entity_poly.entity_id
_entity_poly.type
_entity_poly.pdbx_seq_one_letter_code
_entity_poly.pdbx_strand_id
1 'polypeptide(L)'
;MIIRKKRLTEEPTVLTQEQENIIQELLMAHAKTFNRTFSDFRQFRPLDRDENTRVAERNEEVDDARENTSRLDSSFCSMLQTKQTEDKKLQFTNLPHITDLSTYMIQNIISYAKLIKTFRALTIEDQISLLKGSAFEITQMRFNMLFNEQTGIWECGSLKYCMNDAERAGFQHHLLDPLMKFHYTLRKLHLHQEEYVLMQAISLFSPGDIRNHAKDLHKCEAERPRETIAFPKNHGLPD
;
A
#
# COMPACT_ATOMS: atom_id res chain seq x y z
N MET A 1 -39.59 -22.76 20.73
CA MET A 1 -38.48 -22.50 21.68
C MET A 1 -37.71 -21.28 21.17
N ILE A 2 -37.95 -20.11 21.78
CA ILE A 2 -37.42 -18.82 21.32
C ILE A 2 -36.02 -18.63 21.90
N ILE A 3 -34.98 -18.71 21.07
CA ILE A 3 -33.61 -18.42 21.48
C ILE A 3 -33.47 -16.89 21.58
N ARG A 4 -33.52 -16.37 22.82
CA ARG A 4 -33.17 -14.98 23.11
C ARG A 4 -31.67 -14.80 22.85
N LYS A 5 -31.32 -14.13 21.74
CA LYS A 5 -29.99 -13.52 21.58
C LYS A 5 -29.82 -12.51 22.72
N LYS A 6 -29.02 -12.85 23.73
CA LYS A 6 -28.48 -11.85 24.65
C LYS A 6 -27.57 -10.95 23.82
N ARG A 7 -28.03 -9.74 23.51
CA ARG A 7 -27.11 -8.65 23.16
C ARG A 7 -26.22 -8.45 24.38
N LEU A 8 -24.92 -8.69 24.22
CA LEU A 8 -23.93 -8.11 25.10
C LEU A 8 -24.07 -6.60 24.92
N THR A 9 -24.64 -5.93 25.92
CA THR A 9 -24.49 -4.49 26.09
C THR A 9 -23.02 -4.26 26.41
N GLU A 10 -22.21 -4.04 25.38
CA GLU A 10 -20.84 -3.56 25.53
C GLU A 10 -20.92 -2.14 26.11
N GLU A 11 -20.43 -1.97 27.34
CA GLU A 11 -20.13 -0.63 27.87
C GLU A 11 -19.16 0.07 26.90
N PRO A 12 -19.28 1.40 26.69
CA PRO A 12 -18.32 2.11 25.86
C PRO A 12 -16.93 1.85 26.42
N THR A 13 -16.11 1.13 25.66
CA THR A 13 -14.80 0.68 26.10
C THR A 13 -13.89 1.91 26.13
N VAL A 14 -13.76 2.53 27.29
CA VAL A 14 -12.87 3.68 27.49
C VAL A 14 -11.43 3.17 27.38
N LEU A 15 -10.65 3.79 26.50
CA LEU A 15 -9.23 3.46 26.35
C LEU A 15 -8.49 3.72 27.67
N THR A 16 -7.53 2.84 28.00
CA THR A 16 -6.65 3.09 29.13
C THR A 16 -5.68 4.22 28.80
N GLN A 17 -5.16 4.91 29.82
CA GLN A 17 -4.16 5.96 29.61
C GLN A 17 -2.92 5.46 28.85
N GLU A 18 -2.56 4.20 29.05
CA GLU A 18 -1.46 3.55 28.33
C GLU A 18 -1.78 3.39 26.83
N GLN A 19 -2.99 2.91 26.51
CA GLN A 19 -3.44 2.79 25.11
C GLN A 19 -3.48 4.15 24.41
N GLU A 20 -3.99 5.18 25.09
CA GLU A 20 -3.98 6.55 24.57
C GLU A 20 -2.56 7.04 24.31
N ASN A 21 -1.63 6.82 25.24
CA ASN A 21 -0.23 7.22 25.09
C ASN A 21 0.44 6.54 23.89
N ILE A 22 0.14 5.25 23.66
CA ILE A 22 0.63 4.52 22.48
C ILE A 22 0.08 5.16 21.20
N ILE A 23 -1.23 5.39 21.12
CA ILE A 23 -1.85 6.00 19.93
C ILE A 23 -1.25 7.38 19.66
N GLN A 24 -1.05 8.20 20.70
CA GLN A 24 -0.43 9.52 20.57
C GLN A 24 1.01 9.45 20.06
N GLU A 25 1.83 8.51 20.57
CA GLU A 25 3.18 8.31 20.06
C GLU A 25 3.18 7.95 18.57
N LEU A 26 2.30 7.02 18.16
CA LEU A 26 2.16 6.60 16.77
C LEU A 26 1.69 7.73 15.84
N LEU A 27 0.70 8.53 16.28
CA LEU A 27 0.23 9.71 15.56
C LEU A 27 1.33 10.75 15.38
N MET A 28 2.09 11.03 16.44
CA MET A 28 3.21 11.97 16.38
C MET A 28 4.32 11.47 15.45
N ALA A 29 4.66 10.19 15.51
CA ALA A 29 5.65 9.58 14.63
C ALA A 29 5.20 9.65 13.16
N HIS A 30 3.92 9.35 12.89
CA HIS A 30 3.34 9.43 11.56
C HIS A 30 3.35 10.86 11.02
N ALA A 31 2.88 11.84 11.79
CA ALA A 31 2.83 13.24 11.38
C ALA A 31 4.21 13.82 11.05
N LYS A 32 5.25 13.41 11.78
CA LYS A 32 6.64 13.85 11.53
C LYS A 32 7.30 13.23 10.29
N THR A 33 6.75 12.14 9.77
CA THR A 33 7.43 11.31 8.76
C THR A 33 6.56 11.01 7.53
N PHE A 34 5.35 11.55 7.48
CA PHE A 34 4.47 11.39 6.34
C PHE A 34 3.97 12.74 5.85
N ASN A 35 4.73 13.33 4.93
CA ASN A 35 4.32 14.52 4.22
C ASN A 35 3.38 14.15 3.06
N ARG A 36 2.07 14.38 3.24
CA ARG A 36 1.04 14.11 2.24
C ARG A 36 1.20 14.92 0.93
N THR A 37 1.93 16.03 0.98
CA THR A 37 2.14 16.90 -0.20
C THR A 37 3.40 16.56 -0.98
N PHE A 38 4.27 15.69 -0.44
CA PHE A 38 5.56 15.30 -1.04
C PHE A 38 6.47 16.50 -1.36
N SER A 39 6.28 17.64 -0.67
CA SER A 39 7.02 18.88 -0.94
C SER A 39 8.52 18.80 -0.67
N ASP A 40 8.92 17.91 0.22
CA ASP A 40 10.28 17.84 0.78
C ASP A 40 11.26 17.09 -0.14
N PHE A 41 10.73 16.35 -1.12
CA PHE A 41 11.55 15.59 -2.07
C PHE A 41 11.26 16.04 -3.49
N ARG A 42 12.18 16.83 -4.06
CA ARG A 42 12.05 17.42 -5.40
C ARG A 42 12.92 16.75 -6.46
N GLN A 43 13.64 15.69 -6.10
CA GLN A 43 14.65 15.05 -6.94
C GLN A 43 14.16 13.77 -7.63
N PHE A 44 12.83 13.55 -7.72
CA PHE A 44 12.31 12.44 -8.48
C PHE A 44 12.70 12.58 -9.96
N ARG A 45 13.25 11.53 -10.55
CA ARG A 45 13.37 11.45 -12.02
C ARG A 45 11.99 11.63 -12.65
N PRO A 46 11.83 12.28 -13.81
CA PRO A 46 10.51 12.59 -14.36
C PRO A 46 9.63 11.35 -14.58
N LEU A 47 8.32 11.50 -14.40
CA LEU A 47 7.34 10.48 -14.75
C LEU A 47 7.05 10.57 -16.25
N ASP A 48 7.23 9.47 -16.97
CA ASP A 48 7.04 9.40 -18.41
C ASP A 48 5.63 8.90 -18.76
N ARG A 49 4.80 9.85 -19.18
CA ARG A 49 3.43 9.60 -19.64
C ARG A 49 3.24 9.81 -21.12
N ASP A 50 4.28 10.10 -21.88
CA ASP A 50 4.12 10.36 -23.31
C ASP A 50 3.62 9.08 -24.00
N GLU A 51 2.56 9.23 -24.80
CA GLU A 51 2.10 8.23 -25.78
C GLU A 51 2.90 8.32 -27.09
N ASN A 52 3.83 9.28 -27.17
CA ASN A 52 4.66 9.55 -28.33
C ASN A 52 6.03 8.86 -28.23
N THR A 53 6.07 7.54 -28.06
CA THR A 53 7.13 6.75 -28.71
C THR A 53 6.88 6.74 -30.22
N ARG A 54 6.75 7.93 -30.81
CA ARG A 54 6.72 8.17 -32.25
C ARG A 54 8.17 8.23 -32.70
N VAL A 55 8.53 7.17 -33.42
CA VAL A 55 9.46 7.20 -34.55
C VAL A 55 10.85 7.73 -34.21
N ALA A 56 11.75 6.80 -33.88
CA ALA A 56 13.14 7.00 -34.26
C ALA A 56 13.15 7.17 -35.79
N GLU A 57 13.41 8.40 -36.22
CA GLU A 57 13.47 8.85 -37.60
C GLU A 57 14.29 7.88 -38.45
N ARG A 58 13.64 7.28 -39.45
CA ARG A 58 14.32 6.93 -40.68
C ARG A 58 13.44 7.39 -41.83
N ASN A 59 13.91 8.45 -42.48
CA ASN A 59 13.39 8.99 -43.72
C ASN A 59 13.28 7.87 -44.75
N GLU A 60 12.08 7.55 -45.21
CA GLU A 60 11.85 7.12 -46.60
C GLU A 60 10.52 7.74 -47.07
N GLU A 61 10.61 8.44 -48.19
CA GLU A 61 9.51 9.07 -48.92
C GLU A 61 8.54 8.00 -49.45
N VAL A 62 7.26 8.36 -49.65
CA VAL A 62 6.49 8.24 -50.91
C VAL A 62 4.98 8.40 -50.67
N ASP A 63 4.46 9.45 -51.31
CA ASP A 63 3.15 9.76 -51.93
C ASP A 63 1.77 9.14 -51.56
N ASP A 64 0.84 10.11 -51.51
CA ASP A 64 -0.51 10.20 -52.11
C ASP A 64 -1.81 9.70 -51.43
N ALA A 65 -2.82 10.56 -51.65
CA ALA A 65 -4.28 10.38 -51.70
C ALA A 65 -5.16 10.75 -50.49
N ARG A 66 -5.94 11.81 -50.73
CA ARG A 66 -7.12 12.38 -50.03
C ARG A 66 -8.21 11.32 -49.73
N GLU A 67 -8.99 11.49 -48.65
CA GLU A 67 -10.27 12.23 -48.62
C GLU A 67 -10.98 12.17 -47.24
N ASN A 68 -11.87 13.14 -47.02
CA ASN A 68 -12.57 13.49 -45.77
C ASN A 68 -13.55 12.42 -45.25
N THR A 69 -13.80 12.39 -43.94
CA THR A 69 -15.12 12.71 -43.35
C THR A 69 -15.11 12.67 -41.81
N SER A 70 -15.83 13.62 -41.23
CA SER A 70 -16.12 13.81 -39.81
C SER A 70 -16.89 12.66 -39.16
N ARG A 71 -16.61 12.36 -37.89
CA ARG A 71 -17.61 12.15 -36.83
C ARG A 71 -16.94 11.95 -35.46
N LEU A 72 -17.34 12.80 -34.51
CA LEU A 72 -17.26 12.53 -33.08
C LEU A 72 -18.10 11.28 -32.77
N ASP A 73 -17.52 10.27 -32.14
CA ASP A 73 -18.16 9.67 -30.95
C ASP A 73 -17.17 8.90 -30.07
N SER A 74 -17.51 8.96 -28.80
CA SER A 74 -16.98 8.31 -27.61
C SER A 74 -16.93 6.78 -27.73
N SER A 75 -15.92 6.17 -27.09
CA SER A 75 -15.86 4.76 -26.68
C SER A 75 -15.61 3.72 -27.78
N PHE A 76 -14.34 3.33 -27.97
CA PHE A 76 -13.99 1.99 -28.46
C PHE A 76 -12.64 1.51 -27.91
N CYS A 77 -12.56 1.30 -26.59
CA CYS A 77 -11.38 0.69 -25.94
C CYS A 77 -11.32 -0.84 -26.17
N SER A 78 -11.73 -1.34 -27.34
CA SER A 78 -11.59 -2.75 -27.70
C SER A 78 -11.51 -2.93 -29.21
N MET A 79 -10.30 -2.88 -29.78
CA MET A 79 -9.83 -3.82 -30.81
C MET A 79 -8.50 -3.33 -31.38
N LEU A 80 -7.43 -4.03 -31.04
CA LEU A 80 -6.30 -4.24 -31.93
C LEU A 80 -5.63 -5.56 -31.52
N GLN A 81 -6.17 -6.65 -32.05
CA GLN A 81 -5.39 -7.86 -32.23
C GLN A 81 -4.51 -7.65 -33.46
N THR A 82 -3.24 -7.34 -33.23
CA THR A 82 -2.19 -7.55 -34.22
C THR A 82 -1.12 -8.41 -33.57
N LYS A 83 -1.05 -9.67 -34.03
CA LYS A 83 0.11 -10.54 -33.86
C LYS A 83 1.29 -9.88 -34.54
N GLN A 84 2.22 -9.35 -33.75
CA GLN A 84 3.62 -9.22 -34.16
C GLN A 84 4.49 -9.65 -32.98
N THR A 85 5.12 -10.81 -33.17
CA THR A 85 6.17 -11.35 -32.32
C THR A 85 7.45 -10.61 -32.70
N GLU A 86 7.65 -9.44 -32.13
CA GLU A 86 8.94 -8.76 -32.14
C GLU A 86 9.30 -8.44 -30.68
N ASP A 87 10.58 -8.56 -30.35
CA ASP A 87 11.14 -8.28 -29.02
C ASP A 87 10.66 -6.91 -28.52
N LYS A 88 9.53 -6.91 -27.80
CA LYS A 88 9.07 -5.76 -27.03
C LYS A 88 10.11 -5.56 -25.95
N LYS A 89 11.10 -4.72 -26.24
CA LYS A 89 11.93 -4.08 -25.23
C LYS A 89 10.93 -3.49 -24.24
N LEU A 90 10.71 -4.18 -23.12
CA LEU A 90 9.86 -3.73 -22.02
C LEU A 90 10.48 -2.41 -21.57
N GLN A 91 10.00 -1.31 -22.12
CA GLN A 91 10.47 0.00 -21.73
C GLN A 91 9.79 0.30 -20.39
N PHE A 92 10.51 0.01 -19.32
CA PHE A 92 10.12 0.36 -17.96
C PHE A 92 10.28 1.87 -17.75
N THR A 93 9.55 2.66 -18.53
CA THR A 93 9.71 4.13 -18.64
C THR A 93 9.54 4.83 -17.29
N ASN A 94 8.67 4.30 -16.42
CA ASN A 94 8.42 4.85 -15.10
C ASN A 94 9.23 4.20 -13.97
N LEU A 95 9.99 3.13 -14.24
CA LEU A 95 10.76 2.44 -13.19
C LEU A 95 11.75 3.38 -12.47
N PRO A 96 12.50 4.28 -13.14
CA PRO A 96 13.35 5.25 -12.46
C PRO A 96 12.58 6.12 -11.45
N HIS A 97 11.44 6.69 -11.86
CA HIS A 97 10.61 7.54 -11.00
C HIS A 97 10.05 6.75 -9.81
N ILE A 98 9.49 5.56 -10.06
CA ILE A 98 8.91 4.72 -9.01
C ILE A 98 9.99 4.19 -8.04
N THR A 99 11.22 3.99 -8.51
CA THR A 99 12.37 3.66 -7.66
C THR A 99 12.71 4.80 -6.70
N ASP A 100 12.70 6.05 -7.18
CA ASP A 100 12.95 7.21 -6.31
C ASP A 100 11.81 7.41 -5.30
N LEU A 101 10.55 7.26 -5.75
CA LEU A 101 9.36 7.34 -4.91
C LEU A 101 9.37 6.27 -3.80
N SER A 102 9.64 5.02 -4.16
CA SER A 102 9.71 3.92 -3.19
C SER A 102 10.87 4.12 -2.21
N THR A 103 12.04 4.58 -2.68
CA THR A 103 13.19 4.91 -1.81
C THR A 103 12.82 5.99 -0.80
N TYR A 104 12.20 7.08 -1.24
CA TYR A 104 11.70 8.15 -0.36
C TYR A 104 10.70 7.62 0.67
N MET A 105 9.74 6.79 0.25
CA MET A 105 8.74 6.20 1.16
C MET A 105 9.39 5.27 2.19
N ILE A 106 10.35 4.44 1.79
CA ILE A 106 11.10 3.56 2.69
C ILE A 106 11.89 4.37 3.72
N GLN A 107 12.60 5.43 3.30
CA GLN A 107 13.34 6.29 4.23
C GLN A 107 12.43 6.94 5.28
N ASN A 108 11.23 7.35 4.88
CA ASN A 108 10.21 7.87 5.78
C ASN A 108 9.67 6.82 6.75
N ILE A 109 9.53 5.56 6.31
CA ILE A 109 9.11 4.45 7.17
C ILE A 109 10.21 4.07 8.18
N ILE A 110 11.48 4.08 7.76
CA ILE A 110 12.61 3.89 8.68
C ILE A 110 12.61 5.01 9.73
N SER A 111 12.40 6.26 9.31
CA SER A 111 12.30 7.40 10.22
C SER A 111 11.12 7.27 11.19
N TYR A 112 9.97 6.79 10.69
CA TYR A 112 8.78 6.51 11.50
C TYR A 112 9.07 5.48 12.58
N ALA A 113 9.62 4.32 12.22
CA ALA A 113 9.93 3.26 13.17
C ALA A 113 10.93 3.73 14.23
N LYS A 114 11.94 4.53 13.83
CA LYS A 114 12.91 5.12 14.75
C LYS A 114 12.33 6.14 15.73
N LEU A 115 11.11 6.66 15.52
CA LEU A 115 10.45 7.54 16.50
C LEU A 115 9.70 6.77 17.58
N ILE A 116 9.46 5.46 17.39
CA ILE A 116 8.71 4.61 18.33
C ILE A 116 9.68 4.02 19.37
N LYS A 117 9.41 4.25 20.65
CA LYS A 117 10.27 3.79 21.76
C LYS A 117 10.47 2.28 21.76
N THR A 118 9.40 1.50 21.63
CA THR A 118 9.46 0.04 21.66
C THR A 118 10.31 -0.52 20.52
N PHE A 119 10.20 0.04 19.31
CA PHE A 119 11.01 -0.37 18.16
C PHE A 119 12.51 -0.14 18.41
N ARG A 120 12.87 1.02 18.97
CA ARG A 120 14.26 1.35 19.29
C ARG A 120 14.88 0.46 20.37
N ALA A 121 14.07 -0.16 21.22
CA ALA A 121 14.52 -1.05 22.28
C ALA A 121 14.89 -2.45 21.76
N LEU A 122 14.52 -2.79 20.53
CA LEU A 122 14.85 -4.05 19.88
C LEU A 122 16.32 -4.10 19.44
N THR A 123 16.83 -5.32 19.19
CA THR A 123 18.15 -5.50 18.58
C THR A 123 18.18 -4.90 17.17
N ILE A 124 19.37 -4.54 16.67
CA ILE A 124 19.48 -4.04 15.29
C ILE A 124 19.04 -5.09 14.26
N GLU A 125 19.25 -6.38 14.55
CA GLU A 125 18.82 -7.50 13.71
C GLU A 125 17.30 -7.59 13.61
N ASP A 126 16.61 -7.44 14.73
CA ASP A 126 15.14 -7.41 14.79
C ASP A 126 14.61 -6.15 14.08
N GLN A 127 15.18 -4.97 14.35
CA GLN A 127 14.79 -3.73 13.68
C GLN A 127 14.88 -3.85 12.15
N ILE A 128 15.99 -4.41 11.64
CA ILE A 128 16.18 -4.64 10.20
C ILE A 128 15.17 -5.66 9.68
N SER A 129 14.95 -6.75 10.40
CA SER A 129 14.04 -7.82 9.96
C SER A 129 12.59 -7.33 9.89
N LEU A 130 12.13 -6.59 10.90
CA LEU A 130 10.81 -5.97 10.95
C LEU A 130 10.62 -4.94 9.83
N LEU A 131 11.61 -4.06 9.60
CA LEU A 131 11.54 -3.09 8.49
C LEU A 131 11.51 -3.77 7.12
N LYS A 132 12.31 -4.82 6.91
CA LYS A 132 12.30 -5.59 5.67
C LYS A 132 10.94 -6.26 5.41
N GLY A 133 10.31 -6.79 6.46
CA GLY A 133 9.01 -7.47 6.36
C GLY A 133 7.83 -6.52 6.15
N SER A 134 7.88 -5.32 6.71
CA SER A 134 6.70 -4.42 6.79
C SER A 134 6.75 -3.19 5.88
N ALA A 135 7.93 -2.79 5.36
CA ALA A 135 8.06 -1.53 4.64
C ALA A 135 7.13 -1.42 3.41
N PHE A 136 6.93 -2.52 2.68
CA PHE A 136 6.01 -2.54 1.55
C PHE A 136 4.55 -2.36 1.99
N GLU A 137 4.10 -3.09 3.00
CA GLU A 137 2.73 -3.01 3.54
C GLU A 137 2.41 -1.60 4.05
N ILE A 138 3.32 -1.04 4.86
CA ILE A 138 3.19 0.33 5.40
C ILE A 138 3.18 1.36 4.27
N THR A 139 3.99 1.17 3.21
CA THR A 139 3.97 2.02 2.02
C THR A 139 2.58 2.01 1.37
N GLN A 140 1.96 0.84 1.21
CA GLN A 140 0.62 0.73 0.63
C GLN A 140 -0.47 1.34 1.53
N MET A 141 -0.39 1.17 2.85
CA MET A 141 -1.31 1.84 3.79
C MET A 141 -1.21 3.37 3.66
N ARG A 142 0.00 3.91 3.58
CA ARG A 142 0.23 5.36 3.41
C ARG A 142 -0.27 5.87 2.06
N PHE A 143 -0.04 5.13 0.97
CA PHE A 143 -0.64 5.46 -0.33
C PHE A 143 -2.16 5.44 -0.25
N ASN A 144 -2.78 4.52 0.49
CA ASN A 144 -4.23 4.49 0.60
C ASN A 144 -4.82 5.77 1.23
N MET A 145 -4.08 6.42 2.14
CA MET A 145 -4.47 7.72 2.70
C MET A 145 -4.49 8.86 1.66
N LEU A 146 -3.84 8.66 0.52
CA LEU A 146 -3.77 9.60 -0.62
C LEU A 146 -4.66 9.15 -1.80
N PHE A 147 -5.32 8.00 -1.66
CA PHE A 147 -6.09 7.39 -2.73
C PHE A 147 -7.48 8.00 -2.83
N ASN A 148 -7.82 8.50 -4.02
CA ASN A 148 -9.13 9.01 -4.35
C ASN A 148 -9.97 7.88 -4.96
N GLU A 149 -10.95 7.38 -4.20
CA GLU A 149 -11.80 6.27 -4.60
C GLU A 149 -12.62 6.57 -5.86
N GLN A 150 -13.03 7.83 -6.06
CA GLN A 150 -13.87 8.19 -7.22
C GLN A 150 -13.07 8.17 -8.52
N THR A 151 -11.79 8.51 -8.48
CA THR A 151 -10.96 8.65 -9.69
C THR A 151 -9.97 7.50 -9.89
N GLY A 152 -9.68 6.73 -8.84
CA GLY A 152 -8.63 5.69 -8.87
C GLY A 152 -7.21 6.27 -8.92
N ILE A 153 -7.03 7.52 -8.49
CA ILE A 153 -5.78 8.27 -8.56
C ILE A 153 -5.21 8.46 -7.14
N TRP A 154 -3.90 8.29 -6.98
CA TRP A 154 -3.17 8.71 -5.78
C TRP A 154 -2.74 10.17 -5.92
N GLU A 155 -3.20 11.02 -5.01
CA GLU A 155 -2.96 12.46 -5.00
C GLU A 155 -1.82 12.82 -4.03
N CYS A 156 -0.60 12.93 -4.56
CA CYS A 156 0.63 13.18 -3.82
C CYS A 156 1.09 14.64 -4.01
N GLY A 157 0.24 15.59 -3.61
CA GLY A 157 0.47 17.01 -3.87
C GLY A 157 0.39 17.36 -5.36
N SER A 158 1.50 17.85 -5.94
CA SER A 158 1.57 18.12 -7.38
C SER A 158 1.70 16.86 -8.23
N LEU A 159 2.13 15.75 -7.63
CA LEU A 159 2.26 14.46 -8.28
C LEU A 159 0.95 13.70 -8.17
N LYS A 160 0.54 13.08 -9.28
CA LYS A 160 -0.63 12.20 -9.34
C LYS A 160 -0.18 10.88 -9.90
N TYR A 161 -0.71 9.76 -9.42
CA TYR A 161 -0.41 8.43 -9.96
C TYR A 161 -1.69 7.67 -10.27
N CYS A 162 -1.65 6.86 -11.31
CA CYS A 162 -2.68 5.89 -11.65
C CYS A 162 -2.03 4.51 -11.83
N MET A 163 -2.84 3.47 -12.02
CA MET A 163 -2.31 2.11 -12.09
C MET A 163 -1.40 1.87 -13.29
N ASN A 164 -1.68 2.54 -14.41
CA ASN A 164 -0.85 2.46 -15.62
C ASN A 164 0.57 2.96 -15.37
N ASP A 165 0.77 3.88 -14.41
CA ASP A 165 2.13 4.35 -14.08
C ASP A 165 2.96 3.23 -13.43
N ALA A 166 2.32 2.37 -12.63
CA ALA A 166 2.96 1.20 -12.02
C ALA A 166 3.20 0.10 -13.07
N GLU A 167 2.27 -0.11 -14.01
CA GLU A 167 2.47 -1.03 -15.14
C GLU A 167 3.68 -0.61 -15.98
N ARG A 168 3.80 0.70 -16.30
CA ARG A 168 4.97 1.29 -16.98
C ARG A 168 6.27 1.21 -16.16
N ALA A 169 6.21 0.91 -14.87
CA ALA A 169 7.37 0.61 -14.04
C ALA A 169 7.73 -0.90 -14.02
N GLY A 170 6.96 -1.73 -14.71
CA GLY A 170 7.21 -3.16 -14.88
C GLY A 170 6.39 -4.07 -13.97
N PHE A 171 5.46 -3.52 -13.19
CA PHE A 171 4.56 -4.35 -12.39
C PHE A 171 3.52 -5.03 -13.27
N GLN A 172 3.34 -6.33 -13.08
CA GLN A 172 2.39 -7.13 -13.85
C GLN A 172 0.99 -7.07 -13.23
N HIS A 173 -0.05 -7.23 -14.06
CA HIS A 173 -1.45 -7.21 -13.63
C HIS A 173 -1.79 -8.20 -12.50
N HIS A 174 -1.12 -9.36 -12.47
CA HIS A 174 -1.32 -10.34 -11.38
C HIS A 174 -1.02 -9.77 -9.99
N LEU A 175 -0.17 -8.73 -9.89
CA LEU A 175 0.10 -7.99 -8.67
C LEU A 175 -0.74 -6.71 -8.59
N LEU A 176 -0.90 -6.00 -9.71
CA LEU A 176 -1.60 -4.72 -9.74
C LEU A 176 -3.11 -4.88 -9.44
N ASP A 177 -3.78 -5.92 -9.95
CA ASP A 177 -5.22 -6.08 -9.74
C ASP A 177 -5.57 -6.33 -8.26
N PRO A 178 -4.87 -7.25 -7.54
CA PRO A 178 -5.03 -7.37 -6.09
C PRO A 178 -4.68 -6.08 -5.35
N LEU A 179 -3.65 -5.36 -5.79
CA LEU A 179 -3.25 -4.10 -5.15
C LEU A 179 -4.31 -3.02 -5.31
N MET A 180 -4.89 -2.88 -6.50
CA MET A 180 -5.99 -1.94 -6.73
C MET A 180 -7.19 -2.29 -5.86
N LYS A 181 -7.57 -3.58 -5.83
CA LYS A 181 -8.66 -4.06 -4.99
C LYS A 181 -8.42 -3.77 -3.50
N PHE A 182 -7.18 -3.94 -3.03
CA PHE A 182 -6.78 -3.55 -1.68
C PHE A 182 -7.04 -2.06 -1.43
N HIS A 183 -6.59 -1.18 -2.32
CA HIS A 183 -6.77 0.27 -2.14
C HIS A 183 -8.24 0.68 -2.11
N TYR A 184 -9.06 0.17 -3.03
CA TYR A 184 -10.50 0.44 -3.02
C TYR A 184 -11.17 -0.11 -1.76
N THR A 185 -10.83 -1.33 -1.33
CA THR A 185 -11.46 -1.96 -0.17
C THR A 185 -11.12 -1.20 1.11
N LEU A 186 -9.85 -0.86 1.32
CA LEU A 186 -9.40 -0.15 2.51
C LEU A 186 -9.99 1.26 2.58
N ARG A 187 -10.10 1.95 1.43
CA ARG A 187 -10.65 3.31 1.39
C ARG A 187 -12.14 3.36 1.76
N LYS A 188 -12.91 2.33 1.38
CA LYS A 188 -14.34 2.15 1.72
C LYS A 188 -14.62 1.92 3.20
N LEU A 189 -13.60 1.54 3.98
CA LEU A 189 -13.74 1.41 5.43
C LEU A 189 -13.79 2.77 6.14
N HIS A 190 -13.45 3.86 5.44
CA HIS A 190 -13.44 5.23 5.98
C HIS A 190 -12.65 5.36 7.28
N LEU A 191 -11.51 4.67 7.35
CA LEU A 191 -10.70 4.61 8.56
C LEU A 191 -10.21 6.00 9.00
N HIS A 192 -10.21 6.19 10.30
CA HIS A 192 -9.61 7.32 10.97
C HIS A 192 -8.09 7.23 10.94
N GLN A 193 -7.41 8.36 11.22
CA GLN A 193 -5.95 8.40 11.19
C GLN A 193 -5.34 7.49 12.27
N GLU A 194 -5.98 7.41 13.43
CA GLU A 194 -5.65 6.52 14.55
C GLU A 194 -5.61 5.06 14.08
N GLU A 195 -6.61 4.64 13.31
CA GLU A 195 -6.72 3.28 12.80
C GLU A 195 -5.62 2.99 11.77
N TYR A 196 -5.31 3.94 10.87
CA TYR A 196 -4.18 3.81 9.95
C TYR A 196 -2.84 3.67 10.67
N VAL A 197 -2.59 4.44 11.73
CA VAL A 197 -1.30 4.35 12.45
C VAL A 197 -1.20 3.07 13.28
N LEU A 198 -2.33 2.59 13.81
CA LEU A 198 -2.40 1.28 14.47
C LEU A 198 -2.16 0.14 13.48
N MET A 199 -2.77 0.17 12.28
CA MET A 199 -2.49 -0.81 11.23
C MET A 199 -1.02 -0.82 10.81
N GLN A 200 -0.42 0.36 10.64
CA GLN A 200 1.02 0.49 10.35
C GLN A 200 1.88 -0.09 11.47
N ALA A 201 1.52 0.14 12.74
CA ALA A 201 2.22 -0.43 13.89
C ALA A 201 2.08 -1.95 13.96
N ILE A 202 0.89 -2.50 13.75
CA ILE A 202 0.65 -3.95 13.71
C ILE A 202 1.50 -4.60 12.62
N SER A 203 1.55 -4.01 11.41
CA SER A 203 2.43 -4.47 10.33
C SER A 203 3.90 -4.37 10.72
N LEU A 204 4.34 -3.24 11.31
CA LEU A 204 5.73 -3.03 11.72
C LEU A 204 6.21 -4.05 12.76
N PHE A 205 5.38 -4.37 13.75
CA PHE A 205 5.69 -5.32 14.81
C PHE A 205 5.22 -6.74 14.49
N SER A 206 4.83 -7.02 13.25
CA SER A 206 4.52 -8.37 12.82
C SER A 206 5.82 -9.18 12.75
N PRO A 207 5.92 -10.31 13.48
CA PRO A 207 7.03 -11.21 13.29
C PRO A 207 6.92 -11.77 11.87
N GLY A 208 7.79 -11.34 10.96
CA GLY A 208 7.92 -11.89 9.61
C GLY A 208 8.38 -13.37 9.66
N ASP A 209 9.23 -13.79 8.73
CA ASP A 209 9.84 -15.15 8.67
C ASP A 209 10.68 -15.58 9.90
N ILE A 210 10.46 -14.98 11.07
CA ILE A 210 10.87 -15.46 12.40
C ILE A 210 10.39 -16.91 12.66
N ARG A 211 9.39 -17.40 11.92
CA ARG A 211 8.98 -18.81 11.92
C ARG A 211 10.06 -19.78 11.41
N ASN A 212 11.04 -19.32 10.64
CA ASN A 212 12.10 -20.20 10.16
C ASN A 212 13.38 -20.15 11.01
N HIS A 213 13.60 -19.12 11.86
CA HIS A 213 14.89 -18.95 12.55
C HIS A 213 14.89 -18.47 14.03
N ALA A 214 13.78 -18.36 14.76
CA ALA A 214 13.89 -17.93 16.17
C ALA A 214 13.25 -18.88 17.20
N LYS A 215 14.10 -19.35 18.12
CA LYS A 215 13.75 -19.99 19.39
C LYS A 215 13.32 -19.01 20.49
N ASP A 216 13.21 -17.71 20.21
CA ASP A 216 12.98 -16.69 21.26
C ASP A 216 11.70 -15.86 21.06
N LEU A 217 10.61 -16.50 20.66
CA LEU A 217 9.30 -15.85 20.47
C LEU A 217 8.58 -15.47 21.79
N HIS A 218 9.22 -15.56 22.95
CA HIS A 218 8.55 -15.30 24.24
C HIS A 218 8.48 -13.83 24.66
N LYS A 219 9.13 -12.89 23.95
CA LYS A 219 9.05 -11.45 24.30
C LYS A 219 8.07 -10.63 23.48
N CYS A 220 7.86 -10.93 22.18
CA CYS A 220 6.90 -10.17 21.34
C CYS A 220 5.44 -10.59 21.52
N GLU A 221 5.15 -11.78 22.05
CA GLU A 221 3.75 -12.22 22.24
C GLU A 221 3.03 -11.58 23.42
N ALA A 222 3.76 -10.88 24.30
CA ALA A 222 3.20 -10.24 25.49
C ALA A 222 2.41 -8.95 25.20
N GLU A 223 2.60 -8.34 24.02
CA GLU A 223 1.96 -7.07 23.65
C GLU A 223 0.79 -7.24 22.67
N ARG A 224 0.45 -8.49 22.28
CA ARG A 224 -0.80 -8.75 21.56
C ARG A 224 -1.99 -8.71 22.52
N PRO A 225 -3.06 -7.94 22.24
CA PRO A 225 -4.32 -8.08 22.96
C PRO A 225 -4.84 -9.51 22.78
N ARG A 226 -4.76 -10.32 23.84
CA ARG A 226 -5.27 -11.69 23.83
C ARG A 226 -6.79 -11.65 23.99
N GLU A 227 -7.52 -11.60 22.90
CA GLU A 227 -8.92 -12.06 22.90
C GLU A 227 -8.94 -13.59 22.90
N THR A 228 -8.82 -14.20 24.09
CA THR A 228 -9.15 -15.61 24.26
C THR A 228 -10.66 -15.74 24.35
N ILE A 229 -11.32 -15.94 23.21
CA ILE A 229 -12.68 -16.49 23.18
C ILE A 229 -12.55 -17.96 23.60
N ALA A 230 -12.75 -18.22 24.89
CA ALA A 230 -12.86 -19.55 25.42
C ALA A 230 -14.19 -20.17 24.95
N PHE A 231 -14.14 -21.04 23.94
CA PHE A 231 -15.23 -21.96 23.67
C PHE A 231 -15.30 -22.99 24.81
N PRO A 232 -16.45 -23.17 25.48
CA PRO A 232 -16.58 -24.21 26.47
C PRO A 232 -16.42 -25.57 25.80
N LYS A 233 -15.46 -26.36 26.30
CA LYS A 233 -15.32 -27.78 25.97
C LYS A 233 -16.59 -28.48 26.44
N ASN A 234 -17.41 -28.96 25.50
CA ASN A 234 -18.47 -29.90 25.84
C ASN A 234 -17.83 -31.17 26.39
N HIS A 235 -17.97 -31.35 27.70
CA HIS A 235 -17.76 -32.63 28.36
C HIS A 235 -18.69 -33.67 27.75
N GLY A 236 -18.17 -34.88 27.59
CA GLY A 236 -18.87 -36.01 27.02
C GLY A 236 -20.20 -36.29 27.72
N LEU A 237 -21.17 -36.70 26.92
CA LEU A 237 -22.33 -37.44 27.40
C LEU A 237 -21.94 -38.93 27.50
N PRO A 238 -22.25 -39.60 28.62
CA PRO A 238 -22.26 -41.04 28.70
C PRO A 238 -23.57 -41.62 28.16
N ASP A 239 -23.42 -42.84 27.61
CA ASP A 239 -24.37 -43.86 27.14
C ASP A 239 -25.28 -43.55 25.94
#